data_AF-A0A0A0B5M6-F1
#
_entry.id   AF-A0A0A0B5M6-F1
#
_cell.length_a   1.000
_cell.length_b   1.000
_cell.length_c   1.000
_cell.angle_alpha   90.00
_cell.angle_beta   90.00
_cell.angle_gamma   90.00
#
_symmetry.space_group_name_H-M   'P 1'
#
loop_
_entity.id
_entity.type
_entity.pdbx_description
1 polymer ?
#
loop_
_entity_poly.entity_id
_entity_poly.type
_entity_poly.pdbx_seq_one_letter_code
_entity_poly.pdbx_strand_id
1 'polypeptide(L)'
;MPPNAGRWFTPARARQTGRVTSRDATSAHAQAGHRVRFDWALDGALAVAAGADVAVVVDVLSFTTAVGVALDAGTEVLPYRWADPTAAAFAERHDAVLALPRSVAGPDDLSLSPASIRAASGARAASRVPAASGARAA
;
A
#
# COMPACT_ATOMS: atom_id res chain seq x y z
N MET A 1 1.36 37.70 -48.33
CA MET A 1 0.23 37.07 -49.08
C MET A 1 0.45 35.56 -49.11
N PRO A 2 -0.60 34.72 -49.13
CA PRO A 2 -1.11 33.91 -48.01
C PRO A 2 -1.21 32.40 -48.41
N PRO A 3 -2.17 31.52 -48.02
CA PRO A 3 -2.98 31.27 -46.80
C PRO A 3 -2.97 29.78 -46.31
N ASN A 4 -3.61 29.47 -45.15
CA ASN A 4 -4.46 28.27 -44.84
C ASN A 4 -4.69 28.23 -43.30
N ALA A 5 -5.84 28.52 -42.66
CA ALA A 5 -7.26 28.18 -42.87
C ALA A 5 -7.65 26.71 -42.56
N GLY A 6 -7.48 26.26 -41.31
CA GLY A 6 -8.01 24.98 -40.81
C GLY A 6 -8.80 25.12 -39.51
N ARG A 7 -10.14 25.10 -39.63
CA ARG A 7 -11.17 25.02 -38.59
C ARG A 7 -10.79 24.14 -37.38
N TRP A 8 -10.85 24.70 -36.16
CA TRP A 8 -11.07 23.92 -34.94
C TRP A 8 -12.56 23.99 -34.60
N PHE A 9 -13.21 22.83 -34.70
CA PHE A 9 -14.61 22.62 -34.37
C PHE A 9 -14.93 23.02 -32.93
N THR A 10 -15.97 23.84 -32.76
CA THR A 10 -16.73 23.93 -31.52
C THR A 10 -17.62 22.69 -31.41
N PRO A 11 -17.53 21.86 -30.35
CA PRO A 11 -18.55 20.85 -30.13
C PRO A 11 -19.80 21.55 -29.57
N ALA A 12 -20.89 21.47 -30.33
CA ALA A 12 -22.22 21.77 -29.83
C ALA A 12 -22.55 20.83 -28.65
N ARG A 13 -22.99 21.41 -27.53
CA ARG A 13 -23.53 20.65 -26.40
C ARG A 13 -24.82 19.95 -26.84
N ALA A 14 -24.72 18.67 -27.19
CA ALA A 14 -25.89 17.80 -27.22
C ALA A 14 -26.31 17.53 -25.76
N ARG A 15 -27.48 18.07 -25.36
CA ARG A 15 -28.17 17.63 -24.15
C ARG A 15 -28.61 16.19 -24.39
N GLN A 16 -27.89 15.24 -23.80
CA GLN A 16 -28.32 13.84 -23.78
C GLN A 16 -29.21 13.63 -22.55
N THR A 17 -30.50 13.90 -22.70
CA THR A 17 -31.54 13.46 -21.77
C THR A 17 -31.81 11.98 -22.05
N GLY A 18 -31.02 11.13 -21.41
CA GLY A 18 -31.25 9.69 -21.33
C GLY A 18 -30.95 9.24 -19.91
N ARG A 19 -31.94 8.67 -19.23
CA ARG A 19 -31.75 8.03 -17.92
C ARG A 19 -30.78 6.87 -18.12
N VAL A 20 -29.52 7.06 -17.75
CA VAL A 20 -28.52 5.99 -17.70
C VAL A 20 -28.95 5.06 -16.57
N THR A 21 -29.64 3.98 -16.90
CA THR A 21 -29.75 2.83 -16.01
C THR A 21 -28.32 2.28 -15.84
N SER A 22 -27.83 2.29 -14.61
CA SER A 22 -26.47 1.92 -14.22
C SER A 22 -26.06 0.62 -14.90
N ARG A 23 -25.11 0.72 -15.83
CA ARG A 23 -24.43 -0.42 -16.40
C ARG A 23 -23.56 -0.98 -15.26
N ASP A 24 -23.96 -2.12 -14.70
CA ASP A 24 -23.21 -2.81 -13.65
C ASP A 24 -21.74 -2.98 -14.05
N ALA A 25 -20.87 -2.41 -13.22
CA ALA A 25 -19.45 -2.70 -13.03
C ALA A 25 -18.73 -3.46 -14.16
N THR A 26 -18.65 -2.89 -15.37
CA THR A 26 -17.77 -3.40 -16.43
C THR A 26 -16.46 -2.62 -16.41
N SER A 27 -15.74 -2.68 -15.28
CA SER A 27 -14.32 -2.33 -15.31
C SER A 27 -13.55 -3.57 -15.75
N ALA A 28 -12.47 -3.42 -16.51
CA ALA A 28 -11.57 -4.52 -16.87
C ALA A 28 -10.94 -5.22 -15.64
N HIS A 29 -11.19 -4.70 -14.43
CA HIS A 29 -10.70 -5.19 -13.13
C HIS A 29 -11.83 -5.65 -12.20
N ALA A 30 -13.06 -5.84 -12.70
CA ALA A 30 -14.20 -6.25 -11.87
C ALA A 30 -14.06 -7.72 -11.43
N GLN A 31 -13.35 -7.95 -10.33
CA GLN A 31 -13.12 -9.30 -9.79
C GLN A 31 -14.20 -9.76 -8.78
N ALA A 32 -15.26 -8.98 -8.58
CA ALA A 32 -16.27 -9.20 -7.53
C ALA A 32 -16.95 -10.58 -7.57
N GLY A 33 -17.05 -11.21 -8.76
CA GLY A 33 -17.61 -12.56 -8.90
C GLY A 33 -16.66 -13.69 -8.50
N HIS A 34 -15.39 -13.41 -8.19
CA HIS A 34 -14.40 -14.42 -7.83
C HIS A 34 -14.22 -14.53 -6.32
N ARG A 35 -14.13 -15.77 -5.83
CA ARG A 35 -13.83 -16.07 -4.42
C ARG A 35 -12.43 -15.62 -4.00
N VAL A 36 -11.46 -15.77 -4.90
CA VAL A 36 -10.09 -15.29 -4.72
C VAL A 36 -9.86 -14.19 -5.73
N ARG A 37 -9.42 -13.04 -5.22
CA ARG A 37 -9.17 -11.82 -5.99
C ARG A 37 -7.76 -11.36 -5.67
N PHE A 38 -7.06 -10.79 -6.63
CA PHE A 38 -5.73 -10.25 -6.41
C PHE A 38 -5.51 -9.04 -7.29
N ASP A 39 -4.77 -8.07 -6.77
CA ASP A 39 -4.39 -6.88 -7.53
C ASP A 39 -3.14 -6.26 -6.88
N TRP A 40 -2.62 -5.22 -7.50
CA TRP A 40 -1.39 -4.54 -7.10
C TRP A 40 -1.65 -3.08 -6.76
N ALA A 41 -0.66 -2.47 -6.10
CA ALA A 41 -0.71 -1.09 -5.63
C ALA A 41 -1.91 -0.80 -4.69
N LEU A 42 -2.05 0.46 -4.26
CA LEU A 42 -3.05 0.84 -3.28
C LEU A 42 -4.48 0.72 -3.81
N ASP A 43 -4.73 1.20 -5.03
CA ASP A 43 -6.08 1.19 -5.62
C ASP A 43 -6.60 -0.24 -5.84
N GLY A 44 -5.74 -1.13 -6.33
CA GLY A 44 -6.06 -2.54 -6.49
C GLY A 44 -6.33 -3.21 -5.14
N ALA A 45 -5.51 -2.93 -4.12
CA ALA A 45 -5.74 -3.47 -2.79
C ALA A 45 -7.07 -2.99 -2.18
N LEU A 46 -7.43 -1.71 -2.34
CA LEU A 46 -8.72 -1.18 -1.89
C LEU A 46 -9.89 -1.85 -2.63
N ALA A 47 -9.76 -2.07 -3.94
CA ALA A 47 -10.78 -2.74 -4.74
C ALA A 47 -10.94 -4.22 -4.36
N VAL A 48 -9.85 -4.93 -4.06
CA VAL A 48 -9.86 -6.33 -3.61
C VAL A 48 -10.41 -6.46 -2.20
N ALA A 49 -10.02 -5.56 -1.28
CA ALA A 49 -10.46 -5.59 0.11
C ALA A 49 -11.95 -5.24 0.26
N ALA A 50 -12.52 -4.46 -0.66
CA ALA A 50 -13.94 -4.15 -0.66
C ALA A 50 -14.80 -5.43 -0.73
N GLY A 51 -15.56 -5.69 0.33
CA GLY A 51 -16.41 -6.88 0.45
C GLY A 51 -15.65 -8.20 0.56
N ALA A 52 -14.37 -8.19 0.94
CA ALA A 52 -13.63 -9.40 1.28
C ALA A 52 -13.74 -9.67 2.79
N ASP A 53 -13.93 -10.94 3.18
CA ASP A 53 -13.86 -11.35 4.59
C ASP A 53 -12.42 -11.28 5.13
N VAL A 54 -11.44 -11.57 4.27
CA VAL A 54 -10.01 -11.59 4.58
C VAL A 54 -9.23 -10.98 3.42
N ALA A 55 -8.26 -10.12 3.72
CA ALA A 55 -7.30 -9.59 2.77
C ALA A 55 -5.88 -10.01 3.17
N VAL A 56 -5.08 -10.46 2.19
CA VAL A 56 -3.69 -10.89 2.39
C VAL A 56 -2.77 -9.95 1.62
N VAL A 57 -1.86 -9.30 2.33
CA VAL A 57 -0.80 -8.48 1.71
C VAL A 57 0.38 -9.39 1.40
N VAL A 58 0.81 -9.40 0.13
CA VAL A 58 2.00 -10.13 -0.32
C VAL A 58 3.02 -9.11 -0.80
N ASP A 59 4.20 -9.07 -0.19
CA ASP A 59 5.33 -8.29 -0.71
C ASP A 59 6.49 -9.23 -1.04
N VAL A 60 6.68 -9.49 -2.33
CA VAL A 60 7.77 -10.31 -2.84
C VAL A 60 9.15 -9.64 -2.71
N LEU A 61 9.21 -8.33 -2.48
CA LEU A 61 10.46 -7.60 -2.51
C LEU A 61 11.18 -7.57 -1.17
N SER A 62 10.49 -7.56 -0.01
CA SER A 62 11.09 -7.88 1.31
C SER A 62 10.14 -7.87 2.50
N PHE A 63 9.08 -7.05 2.50
CA PHE A 63 8.36 -6.70 3.72
C PHE A 63 7.76 -7.92 4.43
N THR A 64 6.98 -8.76 3.72
CA THR A 64 6.34 -9.93 4.36
C THR A 64 7.36 -10.95 4.84
N THR A 65 8.48 -11.11 4.12
CA THR A 65 9.60 -11.96 4.54
C THR A 65 10.28 -11.40 5.79
N ALA A 66 10.48 -10.09 5.86
CA ALA A 66 11.08 -9.41 7.00
C ALA A 66 10.21 -9.53 8.25
N VAL A 67 8.89 -9.35 8.12
CA VAL A 67 7.93 -9.57 9.20
C VAL A 67 7.94 -11.03 9.67
N GLY A 68 7.90 -12.01 8.75
CA GLY A 68 7.96 -13.42 9.13
C GLY A 68 9.23 -13.76 9.92
N VAL A 69 10.38 -13.29 9.44
CA VAL A 69 11.67 -13.45 10.13
C VAL A 69 11.71 -12.79 11.50
N ALA A 70 11.09 -11.61 11.67
CA ALA A 70 10.99 -10.95 12.97
C ALA A 70 10.17 -11.79 13.97
N LEU A 71 9.00 -12.24 13.52
CA LEU A 71 8.09 -13.04 14.35
C LEU A 71 8.73 -14.38 14.74
N ASP A 72 9.42 -15.05 13.81
CA ASP A 72 10.16 -16.29 14.08
C ASP A 72 11.28 -16.08 15.11
N ALA A 73 11.85 -14.88 15.19
CA ALA A 73 12.85 -14.50 16.19
C ALA A 73 12.25 -14.00 17.52
N GLY A 74 10.92 -14.02 17.66
CA GLY A 74 10.22 -13.54 18.86
C GLY A 74 10.08 -12.01 18.95
N THR A 75 10.37 -11.29 17.87
CA THR A 75 10.20 -9.83 17.82
C THR A 75 8.74 -9.46 17.59
N GLU A 76 8.18 -8.65 18.48
CA GLU A 76 6.88 -8.02 18.24
C GLU A 76 7.02 -6.92 17.18
N VAL A 77 6.18 -7.00 16.15
CA VAL A 77 6.17 -6.04 15.03
C VAL A 77 4.97 -5.12 15.18
N LEU A 78 5.22 -3.83 15.38
CA LEU A 78 4.17 -2.81 15.44
C LEU A 78 3.98 -2.19 14.06
N PRO A 79 2.83 -2.42 13.40
CA PRO A 79 2.60 -1.88 12.08
C PRO A 79 2.24 -0.39 12.16
N TYR A 80 2.90 0.44 11.35
CA TYR A 80 2.66 1.87 11.32
C TYR A 80 2.45 2.40 9.90
N ARG A 81 1.64 3.46 9.77
CA ARG A 81 1.31 4.07 8.48
C ARG A 81 2.56 4.51 7.70
N TRP A 82 2.54 4.25 6.40
CA TRP A 82 3.63 4.61 5.49
C TRP A 82 3.82 6.12 5.37
N ALA A 83 5.08 6.56 5.16
CA ALA A 83 5.48 7.94 4.90
C ALA A 83 5.01 8.99 5.91
N ASP A 84 4.72 8.59 7.14
CA ASP A 84 4.28 9.51 8.18
C ASP A 84 5.43 9.91 9.13
N PRO A 85 5.62 11.23 9.37
CA PRO A 85 6.72 11.73 10.19
C PRO A 85 6.58 11.40 11.68
N THR A 86 5.38 11.05 12.15
CA THR A 86 5.13 10.74 13.57
C THR A 86 5.49 9.30 13.96
N ALA A 87 6.04 8.52 13.03
CA ALA A 87 6.49 7.14 13.26
C ALA A 87 7.59 7.02 14.32
N ALA A 88 8.52 7.98 14.40
CA ALA A 88 9.59 7.97 15.40
C ALA A 88 9.01 8.12 16.82
N ALA A 89 8.16 9.11 17.02
CA ALA A 89 7.47 9.31 18.29
C ALA A 89 6.57 8.12 18.67
N PHE A 90 5.96 7.44 17.70
CA PHE A 90 5.21 6.21 17.95
C PHE A 90 6.13 5.08 18.45
N ALA A 91 7.27 4.86 17.78
CA ALA A 91 8.24 3.86 18.18
C ALA A 91 8.75 4.11 19.60
N GLU A 92 9.11 5.35 19.93
CA GLU A 92 9.51 5.77 21.28
C GLU A 92 8.43 5.49 22.33
N ARG A 93 7.16 5.85 22.06
CA ARG A 93 6.05 5.60 22.99
C ARG A 93 5.83 4.11 23.29
N HIS A 94 6.21 3.23 22.38
CA HIS A 94 6.02 1.78 22.49
C HIS A 94 7.31 1.02 22.81
N ASP A 95 8.39 1.74 23.17
CA ASP A 95 9.72 1.17 23.42
C ASP A 95 10.16 0.23 22.29
N ALA A 96 9.98 0.70 21.05
CA ALA A 96 10.24 -0.05 19.83
C ALA A 96 11.31 0.64 18.97
N VAL A 97 12.10 -0.15 18.26
CA VAL A 97 13.08 0.35 17.29
C VAL A 97 12.38 0.61 15.96
N LEU A 98 12.44 1.84 15.45
CA LEU A 98 11.87 2.18 14.14
C LEU A 98 12.75 1.61 13.01
N ALA A 99 12.18 0.72 12.20
CA ALA A 99 12.85 0.24 11.00
C ALA A 99 12.95 1.34 9.94
N LEU A 100 14.18 1.66 9.54
CA LEU A 100 14.49 2.68 8.55
C LEU A 100 14.42 2.14 7.11
N PRO A 101 14.11 3.00 6.12
CA PRO A 101 14.29 2.66 4.72
C PRO A 101 15.73 2.25 4.42
N ARG A 102 15.92 1.23 3.58
CA ARG A 102 17.26 0.76 3.17
C ARG A 102 18.16 1.85 2.58
N SER A 103 17.58 2.86 1.94
CA SER A 103 18.31 3.97 1.35
C SER A 103 18.92 4.92 2.38
N VAL A 104 18.49 4.85 3.64
CA VAL A 104 18.97 5.72 4.72
C VAL A 104 19.57 4.95 5.90
N ALA A 105 19.24 3.67 6.07
CA ALA A 105 19.77 2.82 7.13
C ALA A 105 21.28 2.60 6.97
N GLY A 106 22.04 2.87 8.02
CA GLY A 106 23.44 2.50 8.17
C GLY A 106 23.63 1.03 8.59
N PRO A 107 24.90 0.59 8.77
CA PRO A 107 25.23 -0.79 9.13
C PRO A 107 24.60 -1.26 10.45
N ASP A 108 24.47 -0.35 11.43
CA ASP A 108 23.94 -0.64 12.76
C ASP A 108 22.43 -0.32 12.89
N ASP A 109 21.82 0.25 11.84
CA ASP A 109 20.41 0.61 11.85
C ASP A 109 19.52 -0.58 11.50
N LEU A 110 18.38 -0.67 12.18
CA LEU A 110 17.33 -1.60 11.80
C LEU A 110 16.69 -1.17 10.48
N SER A 111 16.57 -2.09 9.53
CA SER A 111 15.84 -1.90 8.27
C SER A 111 14.83 -3.00 8.04
N LEU A 112 13.91 -2.79 7.10
CA LEU A 112 12.96 -3.83 6.65
C LEU A 112 13.62 -4.92 5.77
N SER A 113 14.90 -5.19 5.98
CA SER A 113 15.59 -6.30 5.34
C SER A 113 15.61 -7.52 6.26
N PRO A 114 15.40 -8.74 5.73
CA PRO A 114 15.47 -9.95 6.55
C PRO A 114 16.80 -10.10 7.30
N ALA A 115 17.92 -9.69 6.69
CA ALA A 115 19.25 -9.77 7.31
C ALA A 115 19.39 -8.85 8.54
N SER A 116 18.95 -7.59 8.40
CA SER A 116 19.00 -6.61 9.51
C SER A 116 18.11 -7.03 10.67
N ILE A 117 16.91 -7.55 10.40
CA ILE A 117 16.01 -8.06 11.44
C ILE A 117 16.62 -9.26 12.19
N ARG A 118 17.25 -10.22 11.49
CA ARG A 118 17.92 -11.35 12.16
C ARG A 118 19.03 -10.88 13.08
N ALA A 119 19.80 -9.87 12.68
CA ALA A 119 20.87 -9.32 13.50
C ALA A 119 20.35 -8.63 14.77
N ALA A 120 19.13 -8.09 14.75
CA ALA A 120 18.49 -7.37 15.85
C ALA A 120 17.66 -8.26 16.81
N SER A 121 17.88 -9.58 16.81
CA SER A 121 17.07 -10.57 17.54
C SER A 121 16.83 -10.20 19.01
N GLY A 122 15.57 -10.23 19.45
CA GLY A 122 15.14 -9.95 20.83
C GLY A 122 14.63 -8.52 21.09
N ALA A 123 14.75 -7.60 20.13
CA ALA A 123 14.18 -6.25 20.24
C ALA A 123 12.69 -6.21 19.82
N ARG A 124 11.92 -5.26 20.36
CA ARG A 124 10.62 -4.83 19.78
C ARG A 124 10.89 -3.93 18.58
N ALA A 125 10.20 -4.15 17.45
CA ALA A 125 10.42 -3.40 16.23
C ALA A 125 9.13 -2.72 15.74
N ALA A 126 9.19 -1.41 15.51
CA ALA A 126 8.15 -0.68 14.80
C ALA A 126 8.47 -0.70 13.30
N SER A 127 7.57 -1.28 12.52
CA SER A 127 7.72 -1.36 11.07
C SER A 127 6.69 -0.48 10.38
N ARG A 128 7.15 0.33 9.42
CA ARG A 128 6.23 0.95 8.47
C ARG A 128 5.70 -0.14 7.57
N VAL A 129 4.39 -0.20 7.41
CA VAL A 129 3.75 -1.18 6.54
C VAL A 129 3.21 -0.51 5.28
N PRO A 130 3.08 -1.26 4.17
CA PRO A 130 2.45 -0.73 2.96
C PRO A 130 1.08 -0.12 3.26
N ALA A 131 0.74 0.98 2.57
CA ALA A 131 -0.51 1.72 2.80
C ALA A 131 -1.78 0.86 2.74
N ALA A 132 -1.74 -0.23 1.95
CA ALA A 132 -2.82 -1.20 1.82
C ALA A 132 -3.01 -2.14 3.03
N SER A 133 -2.08 -2.18 3.99
CA SER A 133 -2.08 -3.16 5.09
C SER A 133 -3.00 -2.78 6.25
N GLY A 134 -3.74 -1.67 6.14
CA GLY A 134 -4.74 -1.27 7.14
C GLY A 134 -4.19 -0.86 8.51
N ALA A 135 -2.88 -0.62 8.64
CA ALA A 135 -2.28 -0.20 9.91
C ALA A 135 -2.86 1.12 10.40
N ARG A 136 -3.75 1.02 11.38
CA ARG A 136 -4.20 2.15 12.18
C ARG A 136 -3.30 2.20 13.41
N ALA A 137 -2.58 3.31 13.55
CA ALA A 137 -1.90 3.61 14.81
C ALA A 137 -2.99 3.78 15.89
N ALA A 138 -2.86 3.02 16.98
CA ALA A 138 -3.64 3.23 18.19
C ALA A 138 -3.27 4.55 18.86
#